data_AF-A0A822AR77-F1
#
_entry.id   AF-A0A822AR77-F1
#
_cell.length_a   1.000
_cell.length_b   1.000
_cell.length_c   1.000
_cell.angle_alpha   90.00
_cell.angle_beta   90.00
_cell.angle_gamma   90.00
#
_symmetry.space_group_name_H-M   'P 1'
#
loop_
_entity.id
_entity.type
_entity.pdbx_description
1 polymer ?
#
loop_
_entity_poly.entity_id
_entity_poly.type
_entity_poly.pdbx_seq_one_letter_code
_entity_poly.pdbx_strand_id
1 'polypeptide(L)'
;PLTQIDPNEIYPVRAATSHPIEENFRVQLFEQLLNTDQHLSIDHLSSLGELMFQSDAGYTSCDLNSEETHLLVNLIRQQKSLNNVLFGAKITGGGGGGTVAVLAQNSSEAVETIATIVDQYEKISGRQTRTFSGSSSGLATYPSMTIEM
;
A
#
# COMPACT_ATOMS: atom_id res chain seq x y z
N PRO A 1 -15.15 -22.35 -20.53
CA PRO A 1 -14.16 -21.68 -19.65
C PRO A 1 -14.01 -20.23 -20.13
N LEU A 2 -13.96 -19.24 -19.23
CA LEU A 2 -13.88 -17.82 -19.60
C LEU A 2 -12.47 -17.40 -20.09
N THR A 3 -11.45 -18.21 -19.83
CA THR A 3 -10.05 -17.97 -20.22
C THR A 3 -9.43 -19.25 -20.79
N GLN A 4 -8.57 -19.12 -21.80
CA GLN A 4 -7.79 -20.21 -22.39
C GLN A 4 -6.30 -20.03 -22.03
N ILE A 5 -5.59 -21.14 -21.85
CA ILE A 5 -4.14 -21.12 -21.62
C ILE A 5 -3.46 -20.84 -22.96
N ASP A 6 -2.62 -19.81 -23.00
CA ASP A 6 -1.74 -19.53 -24.13
C ASP A 6 -0.42 -20.30 -23.94
N PRO A 7 -0.08 -21.25 -24.83
CA PRO A 7 1.16 -22.02 -24.71
C PRO A 7 2.42 -21.18 -24.94
N ASN A 8 2.32 -19.95 -25.46
CA ASN A 8 3.46 -19.06 -25.68
C ASN A 8 3.74 -18.12 -24.51
N GLU A 9 2.85 -18.09 -23.51
CA GLU A 9 2.98 -17.21 -22.35
C GLU A 9 3.74 -17.91 -21.21
N ILE A 10 4.58 -17.16 -20.49
CA ILE A 10 5.24 -17.64 -19.29
C ILE A 10 4.39 -17.25 -18.07
N TYR A 11 3.80 -18.25 -17.43
CA TYR A 11 2.99 -18.01 -16.25
C TYR A 11 3.85 -18.01 -14.97
N PRO A 12 3.72 -17.02 -14.07
CA PRO A 12 4.47 -16.94 -12.82
C PRO A 12 3.90 -17.89 -11.75
N VAL A 13 3.75 -19.18 -12.06
CA VAL A 13 3.05 -20.18 -11.23
C VAL A 13 3.57 -20.18 -9.80
N ARG A 14 4.90 -20.19 -9.62
CA ARG A 14 5.50 -20.16 -8.27
C ARG A 14 5.07 -18.92 -7.50
N ALA A 15 5.29 -17.72 -8.06
CA ALA A 15 4.95 -16.48 -7.39
C ALA A 15 3.44 -16.37 -7.13
N ALA A 16 2.60 -16.73 -8.11
CA ALA A 16 1.15 -16.74 -7.97
C ALA A 16 0.64 -17.71 -6.88
N THR A 17 1.38 -18.79 -6.60
CA THR A 17 1.07 -19.72 -5.49
C THR A 17 1.67 -19.30 -4.15
N SER A 18 2.87 -18.70 -4.15
CA SER A 18 3.55 -18.24 -2.94
C SER A 18 2.92 -16.97 -2.37
N HIS A 19 2.57 -16.01 -3.23
CA HIS A 19 2.04 -14.72 -2.85
C HIS A 19 0.86 -14.80 -1.86
N PRO A 20 -0.22 -15.56 -2.09
CA PRO A 20 -1.34 -15.63 -1.14
C PRO A 20 -0.95 -16.21 0.22
N ILE A 21 0.02 -17.14 0.26
CA ILE A 21 0.50 -17.75 1.51
C ILE A 21 1.28 -16.71 2.32
N GLU A 22 2.22 -16.02 1.67
CA GLU A 22 3.02 -14.98 2.30
C GLU A 22 2.18 -13.75 2.67
N GLU A 23 1.19 -13.40 1.85
CA GLU A 23 0.26 -12.30 2.13
C GLU A 23 -0.60 -12.62 3.35
N ASN A 24 -1.08 -13.87 3.48
CA ASN A 24 -1.79 -14.29 4.69
C ASN A 24 -0.92 -14.13 5.94
N PHE A 25 0.36 -14.53 5.88
CA PHE A 25 1.29 -14.30 6.98
C PHE A 25 1.49 -12.80 7.28
N ARG A 26 1.71 -11.98 6.25
CA ARG A 26 1.87 -10.52 6.41
C ARG A 26 0.63 -9.87 7.03
N VAL A 27 -0.58 -10.28 6.62
CA VAL A 27 -1.84 -9.77 7.18
C VAL A 27 -1.96 -10.14 8.66
N GLN A 28 -1.66 -11.38 9.04
CA GLN A 28 -1.67 -11.81 10.45
C GLN A 28 -0.66 -11.02 11.29
N LEU A 29 0.55 -10.82 10.77
CA LEU A 29 1.56 -10.02 11.45
C LEU A 29 1.16 -8.54 11.55
N PHE A 30 0.57 -7.99 10.50
CA PHE A 30 0.07 -6.62 10.47
C PHE A 30 -1.03 -6.41 11.53
N GLU A 31 -1.96 -7.35 11.64
CA GLU A 31 -2.99 -7.36 12.69
C GLU A 31 -2.37 -7.42 14.10
N GLN A 32 -1.40 -8.30 14.33
CA GLN A 32 -0.71 -8.41 15.61
C GLN A 32 0.01 -7.13 16.01
N LEU A 33 0.65 -6.45 15.04
CA LEU A 33 1.34 -5.18 15.28
C LEU A 33 0.36 -4.03 15.56
N LEU A 34 -0.85 -4.07 15.00
CA LEU A 34 -1.92 -3.12 15.31
C LEU A 34 -2.56 -3.37 16.68
N ASN A 35 -2.74 -4.63 17.05
CA ASN A 35 -3.43 -5.04 18.28
C ASN A 35 -2.50 -4.99 19.51
N THR A 36 -2.05 -3.79 19.86
CA THR A 36 -1.33 -3.51 21.10
C THR A 36 -2.19 -2.66 22.04
N ASP A 37 -2.13 -2.95 23.34
CA ASP A 37 -2.81 -2.17 24.39
C ASP A 37 -2.17 -0.78 24.62
N GLN A 38 -1.08 -0.48 23.90
CA GLN A 38 -0.31 0.77 24.01
C GLN A 38 -0.41 1.58 22.71
N HIS A 39 -0.13 2.88 22.77
CA HIS A 39 0.02 3.70 21.56
C HIS A 39 1.09 3.10 20.64
N LEU A 40 0.81 3.07 19.32
CA LEU A 40 1.76 2.59 18.33
C LEU A 40 3.00 3.50 18.31
N SER A 41 4.16 2.92 18.64
CA SER A 41 5.44 3.63 18.48
C SER A 41 5.83 3.79 17.01
N ILE A 42 6.79 4.67 16.75
CA ILE A 42 7.37 4.86 15.40
C ILE A 42 7.91 3.54 14.84
N ASP A 43 8.49 2.67 15.67
CA ASP A 43 9.01 1.37 15.25
C ASP A 43 7.88 0.42 14.80
N HIS A 44 6.73 0.46 15.48
CA HIS A 44 5.54 -0.29 15.04
C HIS A 44 5.06 0.23 13.68
N LEU A 45 4.94 1.56 13.52
CA LEU A 45 4.50 2.17 12.26
C LEU A 45 5.48 1.86 11.11
N SER A 46 6.79 1.91 11.37
CA SER A 46 7.80 1.53 10.38
C SER A 46 7.70 0.05 10.00
N SER A 47 7.42 -0.83 10.95
CA SER A 47 7.24 -2.26 10.69
C SER A 47 5.99 -2.54 9.87
N LEU A 48 4.86 -1.91 10.21
CA LEU A 48 3.62 -1.95 9.44
C LEU A 48 3.86 -1.46 8.00
N GLY A 49 4.56 -0.34 7.86
CA GLY A 49 4.88 0.23 6.57
C GLY A 49 5.77 -0.66 5.69
N GLU A 50 6.74 -1.35 6.30
CA GLU A 50 7.56 -2.35 5.60
C GLU A 50 6.72 -3.54 5.10
N LEU A 51 5.77 -4.02 5.89
CA LEU A 51 4.83 -5.05 5.46
C LEU A 51 3.98 -4.62 4.25
N MET A 52 3.61 -3.33 4.16
CA MET A 52 2.92 -2.80 2.98
C MET A 52 3.81 -2.89 1.74
N PHE A 53 5.07 -2.47 1.83
CA PHE A 53 6.00 -2.55 0.71
C PHE A 53 6.30 -3.99 0.27
N GLN A 54 6.38 -4.93 1.21
CA GLN A 54 6.54 -6.35 0.89
C GLN A 54 5.31 -6.93 0.19
N SER A 55 4.11 -6.48 0.58
CA SER A 55 2.88 -6.85 -0.09
C SER A 55 2.85 -6.36 -1.55
N ASP A 56 3.26 -5.11 -1.81
CA ASP A 56 3.41 -4.56 -3.16
C ASP A 56 4.45 -5.31 -4.02
N ALA A 57 5.58 -5.70 -3.43
CA ALA A 57 6.56 -6.54 -4.10
C ALA A 57 5.96 -7.91 -4.50
N GLY A 58 5.07 -8.46 -3.67
CA GLY A 58 4.29 -9.65 -3.98
C GLY A 58 3.41 -9.49 -5.23
N TYR A 59 2.68 -8.37 -5.36
CA TYR A 59 1.90 -8.06 -6.57
C TYR A 59 2.78 -7.97 -7.82
N THR A 60 3.96 -7.34 -7.69
CA THR A 60 4.94 -7.25 -8.78
C THR A 60 5.41 -8.63 -9.22
N SER A 61 5.69 -9.54 -8.29
CA SER A 61 6.12 -10.91 -8.61
C SER A 61 5.07 -11.76 -9.33
N CYS A 62 3.80 -11.37 -9.21
CA CYS A 62 2.67 -12.02 -9.86
C CYS A 62 2.25 -11.35 -11.17
N ASP A 63 2.98 -10.33 -11.64
CA ASP A 63 2.62 -9.48 -12.78
C ASP A 63 1.22 -8.83 -12.63
N LEU A 64 0.83 -8.52 -11.39
CA LEU A 64 -0.46 -7.87 -11.08
C LEU A 64 -0.35 -6.36 -10.88
N ASN A 65 0.86 -5.80 -10.99
CA ASN A 65 1.09 -4.35 -10.87
C ASN A 65 0.93 -3.62 -12.21
N SER A 66 0.83 -2.29 -12.13
CA SER A 66 0.89 -1.39 -13.29
C SER A 66 2.10 -0.47 -13.15
N GLU A 67 2.62 0.03 -14.28
CA GLU A 67 3.70 1.02 -14.27
C GLU A 67 3.31 2.26 -13.46
N GLU A 68 2.04 2.66 -13.56
CA GLU A 68 1.46 3.80 -12.86
C GLU A 68 1.51 3.64 -11.34
N THR A 69 0.93 2.56 -10.81
CA THR A 69 0.91 2.33 -9.36
C THR A 69 2.30 2.07 -8.83
N HIS A 70 3.17 1.40 -9.61
CA HIS A 70 4.55 1.15 -9.24
C HIS A 70 5.36 2.45 -9.12
N LEU A 71 5.21 3.38 -10.07
CA LEU A 71 5.81 4.70 -9.99
C LEU A 71 5.39 5.43 -8.71
N LEU A 72 4.10 5.44 -8.39
CA LEU A 72 3.58 6.13 -7.21
C LEU A 72 4.11 5.52 -5.90
N VAL A 73 4.13 4.19 -5.78
CA VAL A 73 4.72 3.49 -4.61
C VAL A 73 6.21 3.82 -4.47
N ASN A 74 6.96 3.86 -5.58
CA ASN A 74 8.38 4.20 -5.57
C ASN A 74 8.65 5.64 -5.15
N LEU A 75 7.85 6.61 -5.61
CA LEU A 75 7.95 8.00 -5.16
C LEU A 75 7.71 8.13 -3.66
N ILE A 76 6.70 7.41 -3.13
CA ILE A 76 6.43 7.37 -1.69
C ILE A 76 7.61 6.76 -0.92
N ARG A 77 8.18 5.65 -1.42
CA ARG A 77 9.33 4.99 -0.80
C ARG A 77 10.57 5.89 -0.78
N GLN A 78 10.81 6.63 -1.86
CA GLN A 78 11.89 7.63 -1.93
C GLN A 78 11.67 8.73 -0.90
N GLN A 79 10.45 9.27 -0.82
CA GLN A 79 10.15 10.34 0.11
C GLN A 79 10.21 9.91 1.59
N LYS A 80 9.80 8.67 1.90
CA LYS A 80 10.01 8.04 3.21
C LYS A 80 11.49 8.02 3.64
N SER A 81 12.43 7.92 2.69
CA SER A 81 13.86 7.94 3.05
C SER A 81 14.37 9.32 3.45
N LEU A 82 13.59 10.37 3.18
CA LEU A 82 13.95 11.77 3.39
C LEU A 82 13.25 12.40 4.60
N ASN A 83 12.14 11.82 5.07
CA ASN A 83 11.37 12.31 6.20
C ASN A 83 10.82 11.19 7.06
N ASN A 84 10.34 11.54 8.25
CA ASN A 84 9.82 10.58 9.23
C ASN A 84 8.27 10.57 9.29
N VAL A 85 7.60 11.18 8.29
CA VAL A 85 6.14 11.32 8.28
C VAL A 85 5.44 10.27 7.41
N LEU A 86 6.18 9.54 6.56
CA LEU A 86 5.66 8.43 5.76
C LEU A 86 6.23 7.09 6.23
N PHE A 87 5.38 6.07 6.32
CA PHE A 87 5.78 4.76 6.84
C PHE A 87 5.73 3.65 5.79
N GLY A 88 4.71 3.63 4.94
CA GLY A 88 4.58 2.59 3.91
C GLY A 88 3.56 2.89 2.84
N ALA A 89 3.62 2.14 1.75
CA ALA A 89 2.63 2.18 0.68
C ALA A 89 2.47 0.83 -0.02
N LYS A 90 1.28 0.57 -0.55
CA LYS A 90 0.99 -0.59 -1.40
C LYS A 90 -0.16 -0.33 -2.37
N ILE A 91 -0.16 -1.04 -3.49
CA ILE A 91 -1.37 -1.18 -4.31
C ILE A 91 -2.52 -1.83 -3.50
N THR A 92 -3.76 -1.44 -3.82
CA THR A 92 -4.97 -2.06 -3.26
C THR A 92 -6.00 -2.37 -4.36
N GLY A 93 -6.86 -3.37 -4.12
CA GLY A 93 -7.82 -3.86 -5.12
C GLY A 93 -7.31 -5.09 -5.88
N GLY A 94 -7.83 -5.34 -7.08
CA GLY A 94 -7.53 -6.53 -7.88
C GLY A 94 -6.21 -6.52 -8.66
N GLY A 95 -5.45 -5.42 -8.61
CA GLY A 95 -4.27 -5.21 -9.46
C GLY A 95 -4.59 -4.52 -10.81
N GLY A 96 -3.56 -4.29 -11.62
CA GLY A 96 -3.67 -3.67 -12.95
C GLY A 96 -3.87 -2.15 -12.95
N GLY A 97 -3.60 -1.49 -11.82
CA GLY A 97 -3.76 -0.03 -11.64
C GLY A 97 -4.69 0.34 -10.49
N GLY A 98 -5.14 1.59 -10.48
CA GLY A 98 -6.12 2.08 -9.51
C GLY A 98 -5.51 2.83 -8.34
N THR A 99 -5.61 2.26 -7.13
CA THR A 99 -5.41 2.98 -5.87
C THR A 99 -4.19 2.48 -5.11
N VAL A 100 -3.35 3.40 -4.66
CA VAL A 100 -2.27 3.13 -3.70
C VAL A 100 -2.71 3.59 -2.31
N ALA A 101 -2.65 2.69 -1.34
CA ALA A 101 -2.82 3.03 0.07
C ALA A 101 -1.48 3.48 0.66
N VAL A 102 -1.51 4.52 1.49
CA VAL A 102 -0.32 5.12 2.12
C VAL A 102 -0.55 5.16 3.63
N LEU A 103 0.44 4.68 4.39
CA LEU A 103 0.51 4.86 5.83
C LEU A 103 1.40 6.05 6.13
N ALA A 104 0.84 7.08 6.76
CA ALA A 104 1.51 8.32 7.08
C ALA A 104 1.08 8.83 8.46
N GLN A 105 1.89 9.71 9.05
CA GLN A 105 1.54 10.40 10.28
C GLN A 105 0.32 11.31 10.07
N ASN A 106 -0.53 11.44 11.08
CA ASN A 106 -1.64 12.40 11.06
C ASN A 106 -1.13 13.83 11.34
N SER A 107 -0.44 14.43 10.38
CA SER A 107 0.16 15.77 10.50
C SER A 107 0.00 16.59 9.21
N SER A 108 0.08 17.92 9.34
CA SER A 108 0.09 18.82 8.16
C SER A 108 1.28 18.56 7.25
N GLU A 109 2.44 18.24 7.82
CA GLU A 109 3.66 17.89 7.08
C GLU A 109 3.47 16.64 6.21
N ALA A 110 2.76 15.61 6.72
CA ALA A 110 2.43 14.43 5.93
C ALA A 110 1.51 14.77 4.76
N VAL A 111 0.51 15.64 4.97
CA VAL A 111 -0.42 16.10 3.92
C VAL A 111 0.32 16.86 2.82
N GLU A 112 1.20 17.80 3.19
CA GLU A 112 2.02 18.56 2.25
C GLU A 112 3.01 17.68 1.47
N THR A 113 3.60 16.70 2.17
CA THR A 113 4.48 15.69 1.56
C THR A 113 3.73 14.87 0.52
N ILE A 114 2.52 14.38 0.83
CA ILE A 114 1.69 13.61 -0.10
C ILE A 114 1.28 14.48 -1.30
N ALA A 115 0.92 15.74 -1.09
CA ALA A 115 0.60 16.66 -2.19
C ALA A 115 1.80 16.84 -3.15
N THR A 116 3.01 16.99 -2.61
CA THR A 116 4.23 17.10 -3.41
C THR A 116 4.50 15.83 -4.23
N ILE A 117 4.29 14.65 -3.64
CA ILE A 117 4.42 13.37 -4.34
C ILE A 117 3.39 13.26 -5.47
N VAL A 118 2.14 13.66 -5.22
CA VAL A 118 1.08 13.67 -6.23
C VAL A 118 1.47 14.58 -7.39
N ASP A 119 1.86 15.83 -7.13
CA ASP A 119 2.31 16.76 -8.17
C ASP A 119 3.47 16.19 -9.01
N GLN A 120 4.43 15.52 -8.37
CA GLN A 120 5.54 14.88 -9.06
C GLN A 120 5.06 13.69 -9.91
N TYR A 121 4.20 12.84 -9.37
CA TYR A 121 3.60 11.72 -10.09
C TYR A 121 2.82 12.21 -11.32
N GLU A 122 1.98 13.24 -11.20
CA GLU A 122 1.20 13.75 -12.33
C GLU A 122 2.10 14.34 -13.43
N LYS A 123 3.19 15.02 -13.05
CA LYS A 123 4.19 15.54 -14.01
C LYS A 123 4.90 14.44 -14.78
N ILE A 124 5.24 13.34 -14.12
CA ILE A 124 5.97 12.22 -14.75
C ILE A 124 5.02 11.35 -15.59
N SER A 125 3.85 11.01 -15.04
CA SER A 125 2.90 10.09 -15.67
C SER A 125 1.95 10.76 -16.68
N GLY A 126 1.74 12.07 -16.59
CA GLY A 126 0.71 12.78 -17.34
C GLY A 126 -0.72 12.42 -16.92
N ARG A 127 -0.91 11.72 -15.79
CA ARG A 127 -2.20 11.27 -15.29
C ARG A 127 -2.61 12.08 -14.05
N GLN A 128 -3.89 12.37 -13.94
CA GLN A 128 -4.45 13.01 -12.75
C GLN A 128 -4.68 11.99 -11.63
N THR A 129 -4.47 12.41 -10.39
CA THR A 129 -4.60 11.61 -9.18
C THR A 129 -5.61 12.24 -8.24
N ARG A 130 -6.35 11.41 -7.51
CA ARG A 130 -7.24 11.86 -6.46
C ARG A 130 -6.79 11.29 -5.13
N THR A 131 -6.53 12.20 -4.19
CA THR A 131 -6.21 11.83 -2.80
C THR A 131 -7.49 11.74 -1.98
N PHE A 132 -7.59 10.66 -1.20
CA PHE A 132 -8.65 10.47 -0.21
C PHE A 132 -7.98 10.29 1.16
N SER A 133 -8.57 10.87 2.20
CA SER A 133 -8.06 10.78 3.57
C SER A 133 -9.20 10.60 4.56
N GLY A 134 -8.92 9.96 5.69
CA GLY A 134 -9.87 9.68 6.76
C GLY A 134 -10.46 8.27 6.67
N SER A 135 -11.30 7.95 7.65
CA SER A 135 -12.09 6.73 7.71
C SER A 135 -13.58 7.08 7.73
N SER A 136 -14.42 6.17 7.26
CA SER A 136 -15.88 6.31 7.35
C SER A 136 -16.47 5.15 8.13
N SER A 137 -17.60 5.37 8.79
CA SER A 137 -18.41 4.26 9.30
C SER A 137 -18.84 3.37 8.12
N GLY A 138 -18.86 2.05 8.35
CA GLY A 138 -19.43 1.10 7.39
C GLY A 138 -20.95 1.25 7.27
N LEU A 139 -21.59 0.39 6.47
CA LEU A 139 -23.06 0.33 6.31
C LEU A 139 -23.80 0.15 7.66
N ALA A 140 -23.09 -0.34 8.69
CA ALA A 140 -23.49 -0.31 10.08
C ALA A 140 -22.32 0.21 10.95
N THR A 141 -22.65 0.98 11.98
CA THR A 141 -21.67 1.54 12.92
C THR A 141 -21.15 0.44 13.86
N TYR A 142 -19.98 -0.11 13.53
CA TYR A 142 -19.13 -0.73 14.53
C TYR A 142 -18.15 0.34 15.04
N PRO A 143 -17.76 0.34 16.33
CA PRO A 143 -16.79 1.31 16.83
C PRO A 143 -15.51 1.19 16.01
N SER A 144 -15.19 2.23 15.25
CA SER A 144 -13.89 2.37 14.60
C SER A 144 -12.84 2.59 15.69
N MET A 145 -11.76 1.82 15.66
CA MET A 145 -10.59 2.10 16.49
C MET A 145 -9.91 3.37 15.94
N THR A 146 -10.08 4.48 16.65
CA THR A 146 -9.32 5.71 16.41
C THR A 146 -8.03 5.59 17.21
N ILE A 147 -6.89 5.54 16.53
CA ILE A 147 -5.59 5.66 17.19
C ILE A 147 -5.36 7.15 17.41
N GLU A 148 -5.65 7.61 18.62
CA GLU A 148 -5.30 8.97 19.03
C GLU A 148 -3.80 9.04 19.34
N MET A 149 -3.16 10.10 18.84
CA MET A 149 -1.75 10.41 19.09
C MET A 149 -1.55 11.06 20.45
#